data_AF-A0A7M2WXS2-F1
#
_entry.id   AF-A0A7M2WXS2-F1
#
_cell.length_a   1.000
_cell.length_b   1.000
_cell.length_c   1.000
_cell.angle_alpha   90.00
_cell.angle_beta   90.00
_cell.angle_gamma   90.00
#
_symmetry.space_group_name_H-M   'P 1'
#
loop_
_entity.id
_entity.type
_entity.pdbx_description
1 polymer ?
#
loop_
_entity_poly.entity_id
_entity_poly.type
_entity_poly.pdbx_seq_one_letter_code
_entity_poly.pdbx_strand_id
1 'polypeptide(L)'
;MPKLSSHIPKYSRHQRGQAFVKVDGRQIWLGRYGDPASREKYDRFVAQWLANGRVLLPLVAPAPTSTVRNLLVPYWSWAKERYTAAEVDTIRAALNVVERLYGSTPALQFGPNALRTVRSEMIRSGWTRRHINRQVSRVRALFRWAASHEMLPETVCGQLRTVEPLRRGEAP
;
A
#
# COMPACT_ATOMS: atom_id res chain seq x y z
N MET A 1 -18.06 -1.30 29.77
CA MET A 1 -16.79 -1.77 29.16
C MET A 1 -17.07 -3.00 28.32
N PRO A 2 -16.63 -3.09 27.05
CA PRO A 2 -16.81 -4.31 26.27
C PRO A 2 -16.01 -5.45 26.91
N LYS A 3 -16.65 -6.61 27.12
CA LYS A 3 -16.03 -7.80 27.71
C LYS A 3 -15.02 -8.40 26.72
N LEU A 4 -13.76 -8.50 27.11
CA LEU A 4 -12.72 -9.20 26.34
C LEU A 4 -13.06 -10.70 26.32
N SER A 5 -13.30 -11.26 25.13
CA SER A 5 -13.46 -12.71 24.98
C SER A 5 -12.14 -13.42 25.27
N SER A 6 -12.11 -14.27 26.30
CA SER A 6 -10.92 -15.04 26.70
C SER A 6 -10.65 -16.25 25.79
N HIS A 7 -11.66 -16.72 25.06
CA HIS A 7 -11.57 -17.93 24.24
C HIS A 7 -11.04 -17.66 22.84
N ILE A 8 -10.15 -18.54 22.37
CA ILE A 8 -9.67 -18.54 20.99
C ILE A 8 -10.87 -18.70 20.05
N PRO A 9 -11.03 -17.78 19.06
CA PRO A 9 -12.15 -17.83 18.14
C PRO A 9 -12.19 -19.15 17.35
N LYS A 10 -13.37 -19.78 17.27
CA LYS A 10 -13.50 -21.10 16.63
C LYS A 10 -13.55 -21.00 15.10
N TYR A 11 -12.73 -21.80 14.43
CA TYR A 11 -12.86 -22.08 13.00
C TYR A 11 -14.17 -22.84 12.73
N SER A 12 -15.13 -22.20 12.08
CA SER A 12 -16.51 -22.70 11.95
C SER A 12 -16.92 -22.85 10.48
N ARG A 13 -17.80 -23.82 10.19
CA ARG A 13 -18.34 -24.07 8.85
C ARG A 13 -19.73 -23.46 8.71
N HIS A 14 -19.92 -22.69 7.65
CA HIS A 14 -21.23 -22.21 7.22
C HIS A 14 -21.91 -23.23 6.30
N GLN A 15 -23.24 -23.22 6.24
CA GLN A 15 -24.06 -24.12 5.39
C GLN A 15 -23.65 -24.11 3.91
N ARG A 16 -23.13 -22.99 3.39
CA ARG A 16 -22.63 -22.85 2.00
C ARG A 16 -21.20 -23.38 1.79
N GLY A 17 -20.65 -24.14 2.75
CA GLY A 17 -19.30 -24.71 2.66
C GLY A 17 -18.15 -23.72 2.85
N GLN A 18 -18.42 -22.51 3.36
CA GLN A 18 -17.40 -21.51 3.67
C GLN A 18 -16.99 -21.56 5.13
N ALA A 19 -15.69 -21.35 5.40
CA ALA A 19 -15.14 -21.16 6.72
C ALA A 19 -15.33 -19.71 7.19
N PHE A 20 -15.69 -19.58 8.46
CA PHE A 20 -15.76 -18.29 9.13
C PHE A 20 -15.35 -18.40 10.60
N VAL A 21 -15.05 -17.25 11.18
CA VAL A 21 -14.77 -17.09 12.60
C VAL A 21 -15.67 -15.99 13.15
N LYS A 22 -16.21 -16.19 14.35
CA LYS A 22 -17.04 -15.20 15.04
C LYS A 22 -16.26 -14.56 16.18
N VAL A 23 -16.08 -13.23 16.15
CA VAL A 23 -15.45 -12.44 17.20
C VAL A 23 -16.24 -11.16 17.40
N ASP A 24 -16.52 -10.79 18.65
CA ASP A 24 -17.26 -9.58 19.02
C ASP A 24 -18.57 -9.38 18.23
N GLY A 25 -19.29 -10.48 17.99
CA GLY A 25 -20.55 -10.47 17.23
C GLY A 25 -20.40 -10.36 15.71
N ARG A 26 -19.18 -10.15 15.18
CA ARG A 26 -18.88 -10.07 13.74
C ARG A 26 -18.43 -11.41 13.20
N GLN A 27 -18.83 -11.74 11.96
CA GLN A 27 -18.36 -12.91 11.23
C GLN A 27 -17.28 -12.51 10.23
N ILE A 28 -16.11 -13.12 10.34
CA ILE A 28 -14.98 -12.96 9.42
C ILE A 28 -14.89 -14.21 8.57
N TRP A 29 -15.01 -14.06 7.26
CA TRP A 29 -14.94 -15.15 6.29
C TRP A 29 -13.50 -15.47 5.92
N LEU A 30 -13.14 -16.75 5.94
CA LEU A 30 -11.78 -17.23 5.69
C LEU A 30 -11.63 -17.92 4.32
N GLY A 31 -12.73 -18.23 3.65
CA GLY A 31 -12.74 -18.92 2.36
C GLY A 31 -13.48 -20.25 2.42
N ARG A 32 -13.14 -21.21 1.57
CA ARG A 32 -13.77 -22.53 1.54
C ARG A 32 -13.37 -23.35 2.77
N TYR A 33 -14.33 -23.98 3.44
CA TYR A 33 -14.06 -24.76 4.65
C TYR A 33 -13.21 -26.00 4.35
N GLY A 34 -12.06 -26.10 5.00
CA GLY A 34 -11.16 -27.25 4.95
C GLY A 34 -10.06 -27.12 3.92
N ASP A 35 -10.04 -26.02 3.16
CA ASP A 35 -8.97 -25.66 2.24
C ASP A 35 -7.72 -25.24 3.03
N PRO A 36 -6.51 -25.72 2.71
CA PRO A 36 -5.26 -25.24 3.30
C PRO A 36 -5.17 -23.71 3.36
N ALA A 37 -5.59 -23.02 2.30
CA ALA A 37 -5.57 -21.55 2.26
C ALA A 37 -6.52 -20.90 3.28
N SER A 38 -7.64 -21.55 3.59
CA SER A 38 -8.59 -21.09 4.62
C SER A 38 -8.07 -21.35 6.04
N ARG A 39 -7.28 -22.41 6.22
CA ARG A 39 -6.64 -22.76 7.49
C ARG A 39 -5.47 -21.83 7.79
N GLU A 40 -4.66 -21.50 6.80
CA GLU A 40 -3.60 -20.49 6.94
C GLU A 40 -4.16 -19.11 7.31
N LYS A 41 -5.30 -18.71 6.72
CA LYS A 41 -6.00 -17.48 7.08
C LYS A 41 -6.52 -17.53 8.52
N TYR A 42 -7.02 -18.68 8.97
CA TYR A 42 -7.40 -18.90 10.36
C TYR A 42 -6.22 -18.76 11.32
N ASP A 43 -5.11 -19.44 11.05
CA ASP A 43 -3.93 -19.44 11.92
C ASP A 43 -3.31 -18.04 12.01
N ARG A 44 -3.23 -17.33 10.88
CA ARG A 44 -2.81 -15.92 10.83
C ARG A 44 -3.73 -15.02 11.64
N PHE A 45 -5.05 -15.20 11.51
CA PHE A 45 -6.04 -14.45 12.25
C PHE A 45 -5.89 -14.64 13.77
N VAL A 46 -5.74 -15.90 14.23
CA VAL A 46 -5.56 -16.22 15.65
C VAL A 46 -4.25 -15.65 16.20
N ALA A 47 -3.14 -15.80 15.47
CA ALA A 47 -1.84 -15.24 15.87
C ALA A 47 -1.90 -13.71 16.02
N GLN A 48 -2.50 -13.02 15.05
CA GLN A 48 -2.67 -11.57 15.08
C GLN A 48 -3.62 -11.12 16.20
N TRP A 49 -4.72 -11.85 16.44
CA TRP A 49 -5.66 -11.56 17.51
C TRP A 49 -5.02 -11.74 18.90
N LEU A 50 -4.20 -12.77 19.10
CA LEU A 50 -3.45 -12.97 20.34
C LEU A 50 -2.39 -11.88 20.55
N ALA A 51 -1.63 -11.52 19.51
CA ALA A 51 -0.62 -10.47 19.58
C ALA A 51 -1.21 -9.09 19.90
N ASN A 52 -2.42 -8.81 19.44
CA ASN A 52 -3.13 -7.54 19.68
C ASN A 52 -3.92 -7.51 21.00
N GLY A 53 -3.60 -8.39 21.96
CA GLY A 53 -4.25 -8.39 23.26
C GLY A 53 -5.72 -8.81 23.22
N ARG A 54 -6.11 -9.69 22.28
CA ARG A 54 -7.48 -10.18 22.07
C ARG A 54 -8.47 -9.10 21.59
N VAL A 55 -7.96 -8.05 20.95
CA VAL A 55 -8.75 -6.99 20.32
C VAL A 55 -8.81 -7.20 18.81
N LEU A 56 -10.02 -7.06 18.24
CA LEU A 56 -10.25 -7.09 16.81
C LEU A 56 -9.84 -5.74 16.20
N LEU A 57 -8.57 -5.61 15.83
CA LEU A 57 -8.14 -4.56 14.91
C LEU A 57 -8.65 -4.88 13.50
N PRO A 58 -9.05 -3.88 12.69
CA PRO A 58 -9.46 -4.14 11.32
C PRO A 58 -8.37 -4.93 10.60
N LEU A 59 -8.75 -6.10 10.09
CA LEU A 59 -7.93 -6.91 9.22
C LEU A 59 -7.67 -6.05 7.99
N VAL A 60 -6.50 -5.41 7.91
CA VAL A 60 -5.98 -5.01 6.62
C VAL A 60 -5.81 -6.33 5.89
N ALA A 61 -6.75 -6.65 5.00
CA ALA A 61 -6.63 -7.80 4.13
C ALA A 61 -5.21 -7.76 3.54
N PRO A 62 -4.51 -8.90 3.39
CA PRO A 62 -3.35 -8.89 2.50
C PRO A 62 -3.91 -8.43 1.15
N ALA A 63 -3.66 -7.17 0.79
CA ALA A 63 -3.91 -6.69 -0.56
C ALA A 63 -3.21 -7.70 -1.48
N PRO A 64 -3.75 -7.98 -2.68
CA PRO A 64 -2.99 -8.74 -3.67
C PRO A 64 -1.60 -8.12 -3.73
N THR A 65 -0.57 -8.95 -3.89
CA THR A 65 0.85 -8.62 -3.96
C THR A 65 1.13 -7.58 -5.06
N SER A 66 0.59 -6.37 -4.94
CA SER A 66 0.68 -5.29 -5.87
C SER A 66 2.01 -4.65 -5.58
N THR A 67 2.97 -4.96 -6.44
CA THR A 67 4.24 -4.27 -6.42
C THR A 67 4.04 -2.83 -6.88
N VAL A 68 5.02 -1.96 -6.62
CA VAL A 68 4.97 -0.58 -7.14
C VAL A 68 4.83 -0.59 -8.67
N ARG A 69 5.48 -1.51 -9.38
CA ARG A 69 5.32 -1.70 -10.84
C ARG A 69 3.85 -1.90 -11.23
N ASN A 70 3.09 -2.69 -10.48
CA ASN A 70 1.68 -2.94 -10.78
C ASN A 70 0.81 -1.69 -10.60
N LEU A 71 1.26 -0.68 -9.84
CA LEU A 71 0.60 0.64 -9.78
C LEU A 71 1.01 1.56 -10.93
N LEU A 72 2.29 1.47 -11.35
CA LEU A 72 2.85 2.32 -12.40
C LEU A 72 2.19 2.08 -13.76
N VAL A 73 1.94 0.82 -14.12
CA VAL A 73 1.38 0.44 -15.43
C VAL A 73 0.01 1.10 -15.70
N PRO A 74 -1.03 0.91 -14.86
CA PRO A 74 -2.32 1.52 -15.13
C PRO A 74 -2.31 3.04 -14.93
N TYR A 75 -1.50 3.56 -14.00
CA TYR A 75 -1.32 5.02 -13.86
C TYR A 75 -0.73 5.64 -15.13
N TRP A 76 0.22 4.95 -15.76
CA TRP A 76 0.85 5.42 -16.99
C TRP A 76 -0.13 5.49 -18.15
N SER A 77 -0.97 4.47 -18.32
CA SER A 77 -2.05 4.48 -19.32
C SER A 77 -3.01 5.65 -19.07
N TRP A 78 -3.48 5.83 -17.83
CA TRP A 78 -4.34 6.94 -17.45
C TRP A 78 -3.67 8.31 -17.68
N ALA A 79 -2.39 8.45 -17.36
CA ALA A 79 -1.67 9.71 -17.52
C ALA A 79 -1.52 10.12 -18.99
N LYS A 80 -1.33 9.16 -19.90
CA LYS A 80 -1.26 9.43 -21.35
C LYS A 80 -2.56 10.00 -21.91
N GLU A 81 -3.69 9.52 -21.41
CA GLU A 81 -5.01 10.00 -21.86
C GLU A 81 -5.34 11.37 -21.26
N ARG A 82 -4.79 11.69 -20.08
CA ARG A 82 -5.18 12.85 -19.28
C ARG A 82 -4.33 14.10 -19.50
N TYR A 83 -3.06 13.94 -19.87
CA TYR A 83 -2.06 15.02 -19.91
C TYR A 83 -1.45 15.20 -21.30
N THR A 84 -0.84 16.36 -21.52
CA THR A 84 -0.11 16.67 -22.75
C THR A 84 1.16 15.82 -22.90
N ALA A 85 1.68 15.66 -24.12
CA ALA A 85 2.89 14.86 -24.37
C ALA A 85 4.11 15.30 -23.53
N ALA A 86 4.33 16.62 -23.40
CA ALA A 86 5.42 17.17 -22.60
C ALA A 86 5.28 16.87 -21.10
N GLU A 87 4.05 16.90 -20.57
CA GLU A 87 3.77 16.54 -19.19
C GLU A 87 3.93 15.04 -18.95
N VAL A 88 3.48 14.22 -19.90
CA VAL A 88 3.61 12.77 -19.89
C VAL A 88 5.09 12.35 -19.86
N ASP A 89 5.95 12.98 -20.66
CA ASP A 89 7.39 12.72 -20.60
C ASP A 89 8.02 13.13 -19.26
N THR A 90 7.56 14.25 -18.70
CA THR A 90 8.00 14.70 -17.37
C THR A 90 7.57 13.72 -16.27
N ILE A 91 6.35 13.18 -16.35
CA ILE A 91 5.84 12.14 -15.44
C ILE A 91 6.69 10.87 -15.61
N ARG A 92 6.93 10.42 -16.85
CA ARG A 92 7.74 9.24 -17.15
C ARG A 92 9.11 9.30 -16.48
N ALA A 93 9.78 10.46 -16.52
CA ALA A 93 11.08 10.63 -15.87
C ALA A 93 11.02 10.29 -14.36
N ALA A 94 9.98 10.72 -13.64
CA ALA A 94 9.81 10.38 -12.23
C ALA A 94 9.45 8.90 -12.02
N LEU A 95 8.55 8.36 -12.84
CA LEU A 95 8.15 6.95 -12.75
C LEU A 95 9.34 6.01 -12.98
N ASN A 96 10.23 6.33 -13.91
CA ASN A 96 11.43 5.54 -14.18
C ASN A 96 12.36 5.43 -12.95
N VAL A 97 12.52 6.52 -12.18
CA VAL A 97 13.32 6.49 -10.94
C VAL A 97 12.66 5.57 -9.91
N VAL A 98 11.33 5.67 -9.75
CA VAL A 98 10.56 4.83 -8.83
C VAL A 98 10.61 3.37 -9.24
N GLU A 99 10.41 3.05 -10.52
CA GLU A 99 10.44 1.69 -11.05
C GLU A 99 11.80 1.05 -10.86
N ARG A 100 12.89 1.77 -11.18
CA ARG A 100 14.25 1.26 -11.04
C ARG A 100 14.60 0.90 -9.60
N LEU A 101 14.18 1.71 -8.63
CA LEU A 101 14.55 1.51 -7.21
C LEU A 101 13.59 0.58 -6.47
N TYR A 102 12.29 0.66 -6.77
CA TYR A 102 11.23 0.05 -5.97
C TYR A 102 10.20 -0.71 -6.79
N GLY A 103 10.42 -0.93 -8.09
CA GLY A 103 9.44 -1.57 -8.99
C GLY A 103 8.97 -2.95 -8.50
N SER A 104 9.86 -3.75 -7.91
CA SER A 104 9.54 -5.09 -7.35
C SER A 104 9.10 -5.04 -5.88
N THR A 105 9.17 -3.88 -5.22
CA THR A 105 8.77 -3.73 -3.82
C THR A 105 7.26 -3.78 -3.69
N PRO A 106 6.69 -4.46 -2.67
CA PRO A 106 5.27 -4.37 -2.37
C PRO A 106 4.85 -2.91 -2.16
N ALA A 107 3.76 -2.47 -2.78
CA ALA A 107 3.29 -1.08 -2.71
C ALA A 107 3.01 -0.62 -1.27
N LEU A 108 2.54 -1.54 -0.41
CA LEU A 108 2.33 -1.29 1.02
C LEU A 108 3.62 -0.98 1.79
N GLN A 109 4.77 -1.42 1.28
CA GLN A 109 6.07 -1.16 1.89
C GLN A 109 6.73 0.11 1.34
N PHE A 110 6.12 0.75 0.33
CA PHE A 110 6.61 2.02 -0.20
C PHE A 110 6.24 3.17 0.75
N GLY A 111 7.09 3.40 1.76
CA GLY A 111 6.89 4.41 2.79
C GLY A 111 7.71 5.70 2.60
N PRO A 112 7.72 6.59 3.62
CA PRO A 112 8.43 7.88 3.58
C PRO A 112 9.93 7.75 3.30
N ASN A 113 10.59 6.72 3.84
CA ASN A 113 12.00 6.49 3.60
C ASN A 113 12.28 6.07 2.15
N ALA A 114 11.40 5.29 1.53
CA ALA A 114 11.53 4.97 0.11
C ALA A 114 11.44 6.23 -0.76
N LEU A 115 10.50 7.13 -0.45
CA LEU A 115 10.37 8.42 -1.15
C LEU A 115 11.59 9.34 -0.93
N ARG A 116 12.19 9.33 0.27
CA ARG A 116 13.46 10.04 0.52
C ARG A 116 14.59 9.46 -0.33
N THR A 117 14.68 8.13 -0.48
CA THR A 117 15.69 7.49 -1.35
C THR A 117 15.48 7.87 -2.82
N VAL A 118 14.24 7.86 -3.31
CA VAL A 118 13.90 8.33 -4.66
C VAL A 118 14.37 9.77 -4.87
N ARG A 119 14.11 10.65 -3.88
CA ARG A 119 14.57 12.04 -3.90
C ARG A 119 16.09 12.15 -3.95
N SER A 120 16.81 11.37 -3.14
CA SER A 120 18.28 11.33 -3.15
C SER A 120 18.86 10.83 -4.48
N GLU A 121 18.19 9.89 -5.15
CA GLU A 121 18.55 9.45 -6.49
C GLU A 121 18.38 10.55 -7.55
N MET A 122 17.31 11.35 -7.44
CA MET A 122 17.13 12.51 -8.33
C MET A 122 18.21 13.58 -8.10
N ILE A 123 18.64 13.79 -6.85
CA ILE A 123 19.79 14.66 -6.52
C ILE A 123 21.06 14.11 -7.19
N ARG A 124 21.34 12.81 -7.04
CA ARG A 124 22.50 12.15 -7.69
C ARG A 124 22.46 12.23 -9.21
N SER A 125 21.27 12.27 -9.78
CA SER A 125 21.05 12.46 -11.23
C SER A 125 21.22 13.92 -11.68
N GLY A 126 21.64 14.82 -10.80
CA GLY A 126 21.91 16.24 -11.11
C GLY A 126 20.66 17.09 -11.33
N TRP A 127 19.48 16.64 -10.85
CA TRP A 127 18.24 17.39 -11.04
C TRP A 127 18.20 18.62 -10.13
N THR A 128 17.63 19.72 -10.63
CA THR A 128 17.47 20.93 -9.83
C THR A 128 16.46 20.73 -8.70
N ARG A 129 16.66 21.42 -7.57
CA ARG A 129 15.73 21.38 -6.42
C ARG A 129 14.27 21.58 -6.83
N ARG A 130 13.99 22.56 -7.69
CA ARG A 130 12.62 22.87 -8.16
C ARG A 130 12.04 21.71 -8.95
N HIS A 131 12.83 21.08 -9.81
CA HIS A 131 12.42 19.91 -10.57
C HIS A 131 12.15 18.72 -9.63
N ILE A 132 13.07 18.42 -8.70
CA ILE A 132 12.91 17.33 -7.72
C ILE A 132 11.61 17.50 -6.91
N ASN A 133 11.34 18.68 -6.37
CA ASN A 133 10.11 18.91 -5.58
C ASN A 133 8.82 18.71 -6.41
N ARG A 134 8.85 19.08 -7.70
CA ARG A 134 7.73 18.79 -8.63
C ARG A 134 7.59 17.28 -8.87
N GLN A 135 8.70 16.57 -9.03
CA GLN A 135 8.69 15.13 -9.27
C GLN A 135 8.24 14.33 -8.04
N VAL A 136 8.68 14.71 -6.83
CA VAL A 136 8.18 14.15 -5.57
C VAL A 136 6.66 14.37 -5.44
N SER A 137 6.16 15.54 -5.83
CA SER A 137 4.71 15.82 -5.85
C SER A 137 3.95 14.92 -6.82
N ARG A 138 4.53 14.59 -7.99
CA ARG A 138 3.95 13.64 -8.95
C ARG A 138 3.95 12.21 -8.44
N VAL A 139 5.03 11.77 -7.79
CA VAL A 139 5.05 10.45 -7.12
C VAL A 139 3.95 10.39 -6.07
N ARG A 140 3.78 11.42 -5.24
CA ARG A 140 2.65 11.48 -4.28
C ARG A 140 1.28 11.46 -4.99
N ALA A 141 1.16 12.06 -6.17
CA ALA A 141 -0.06 12.04 -6.96
C ALA A 141 -0.39 10.64 -7.53
N LEU A 142 0.61 9.90 -7.99
CA LEU A 142 0.48 8.48 -8.38
C LEU A 142 -0.13 7.66 -7.23
N PHE A 143 0.44 7.74 -6.03
CA PHE A 143 -0.05 6.92 -4.90
C PHE A 143 -1.47 7.33 -4.49
N ARG A 144 -1.79 8.62 -4.53
CA ARG A 144 -3.17 9.10 -4.30
C ARG A 144 -4.15 8.58 -5.34
N TRP A 145 -3.77 8.62 -6.62
CA TRP A 145 -4.57 8.06 -7.71
C TRP A 145 -4.79 6.56 -7.50
N ALA A 146 -3.76 5.81 -7.15
CA ALA A 146 -3.89 4.37 -6.95
C ALA A 146 -4.74 4.04 -5.70
N ALA A 147 -4.70 4.86 -4.64
CA ALA A 147 -5.62 4.73 -3.51
C ALA A 147 -7.08 5.03 -3.89
N SER A 148 -7.32 6.02 -4.77
CA SER A 148 -8.69 6.32 -5.25
C SER A 148 -9.25 5.24 -6.17
N HIS A 149 -8.41 4.35 -6.70
CA HIS A 149 -8.79 3.17 -7.50
C HIS A 149 -8.74 1.87 -6.66
N GLU A 150 -8.74 1.99 -5.33
CA GLU A 150 -8.73 0.86 -4.38
C GLU A 150 -7.55 -0.11 -4.54
N MET A 151 -6.47 0.32 -5.22
CA MET A 151 -5.29 -0.52 -5.45
C MET A 151 -4.37 -0.61 -4.22
N LEU A 152 -4.47 0.38 -3.33
CA LEU A 152 -3.78 0.41 -2.04
C LEU A 152 -4.61 1.19 -1.00
N PRO A 153 -4.36 0.98 0.31
CA PRO A 153 -4.98 1.77 1.36
C PRO A 153 -4.52 3.25 1.33
N GLU A 154 -5.41 4.17 1.70
CA GLU A 154 -5.10 5.60 1.82
C GLU A 154 -3.96 5.89 2.82
N THR A 155 -3.75 5.00 3.80
CA THR A 155 -2.71 5.15 4.84
C THR A 155 -1.32 5.40 4.26
N VAL A 156 -0.97 4.74 3.14
CA VAL A 156 0.31 4.96 2.43
C VAL A 156 0.40 6.40 1.91
N CYS A 157 -0.68 6.94 1.35
CA CYS A 157 -0.73 8.32 0.88
C CYS A 157 -0.51 9.31 2.03
N GLY A 158 -1.16 9.05 3.17
CA GLY A 158 -0.98 9.81 4.41
C GLY A 158 0.49 9.83 4.86
N GLN A 159 1.15 8.67 4.85
CA GLN A 159 2.57 8.55 5.18
C GLN A 159 3.46 9.33 4.20
N LEU A 160 3.27 9.18 2.89
CA LEU A 160 4.11 9.87 1.89
C LEU A 160 3.99 11.40 1.96
N ARG A 161 2.86 11.93 2.46
CA ARG A 161 2.68 13.37 2.67
C ARG A 161 3.61 13.96 3.73
N THR A 162 4.11 13.14 4.66
CA THR A 162 5.02 13.57 5.74
C THR A 162 6.42 13.93 5.24
N VAL A 163 6.77 13.54 4.01
CA VAL A 163 8.07 13.89 3.43
C VAL A 163 8.06 15.35 3.00
N GLU A 164 8.84 16.16 3.70
CA GLU A 164 9.05 17.58 3.41
C GLU A 164 9.73 17.80 2.04
N PRO A 165 9.42 18.90 1.33
CA PRO A 165 10.14 19.29 0.13
C PRO A 165 11.58 19.70 0.44
N LEU A 166 12.46 19.63 -0.56
CA LEU A 166 13.84 20.11 -0.42
C LEU A 166 13.89 21.64 -0.23
N ARG A 167 14.66 22.06 0.76
CA ARG A 167 14.98 23.45 1.11
C ARG A 167 16.09 23.98 0.21
N ARG A 168 16.27 25.30 0.22
CA ARG A 168 17.34 25.96 -0.54
C ARG A 168 18.70 25.44 -0.05
N GLY A 169 19.59 25.06 -0.97
CA GLY A 169 20.92 24.53 -0.66
C GLY A 169 21.01 23.01 -0.49
N GLU A 170 19.88 22.28 -0.48
CA GLU A 170 19.89 20.80 -0.37
C GLU A 170 20.06 20.07 -1.71
N ALA A 171 19.99 20.80 -2.83
CA ALA A 171 20.22 20.32 -4.19
C ALA A 171 20.63 21.51 -5.09
N PRO A 172 21.23 21.25 -6.27
CA PRO A 172 21.57 22.28 -7.25
C PRO A 172 20.38 23.18 -7.64
#